data_AF-A0A9E8VFX7-F1
#
_entry.id   AF-A0A9E8VFX7-F1
#
_cell.length_a   1.000
_cell.length_b   1.000
_cell.length_c   1.000
_cell.angle_alpha   90.00
_cell.angle_beta   90.00
_cell.angle_gamma   90.00
#
_symmetry.space_group_name_H-M   'P 1'
#
loop_
_entity.id
_entity.type
_entity.pdbx_description
1 polymer ?
#
loop_
_entity_poly.entity_id
_entity_poly.type
_entity_poly.pdbx_seq_one_letter_code
_entity_poly.pdbx_strand_id
1 'polypeptide(L)'
;EEKEEAMSGGAEVPGGDAAQAGLAGLLASLPGVPPSPVRDLRARYTKIFIGNEWRDSISGRTFPTFDPASGEKLCDVQEGDQEDVNVAVVAAREAFVLGSPWRRMDASDRGVLLSRLADLVERERTTLATLESMDSGKPFLPAFFVDVTGAVKTLRYFAGWCDKIQGRTIPVDGEYFTFTRHEPIGVCGQIIPWNFPLLMFIWKIA
;
A
#
# COMPACT_ATOMS: atom_id res chain seq x y z
N GLU A 1 -54.75 -7.90 53.44
CA GLU A 1 -53.68 -8.80 53.92
C GLU A 1 -52.90 -9.29 52.73
N GLU A 2 -51.58 -9.27 52.87
CA GLU A 2 -50.56 -9.57 51.86
C GLU A 2 -50.71 -10.95 51.22
N LYS A 3 -50.20 -11.09 49.99
CA LYS A 3 -49.06 -11.97 49.74
C LYS A 3 -48.34 -11.63 48.43
N GLU A 4 -47.02 -11.58 48.57
CA GLU A 4 -45.98 -11.41 47.55
C GLU A 4 -45.99 -12.52 46.50
N GLU A 5 -45.60 -12.19 45.28
CA GLU A 5 -44.78 -13.08 44.46
C GLU A 5 -43.83 -12.24 43.59
N ALA A 6 -42.54 -12.44 43.81
CA ALA A 6 -41.44 -11.80 43.10
C ALA A 6 -41.08 -12.62 41.84
N MET A 7 -40.87 -11.95 40.71
CA MET A 7 -40.09 -12.50 39.60
C MET A 7 -39.03 -11.48 39.16
N SER A 8 -37.78 -11.93 39.26
CA SER A 8 -36.55 -11.21 38.90
C SER A 8 -36.42 -11.08 37.38
N GLY A 9 -36.30 -9.85 36.90
CA GLY A 9 -35.85 -9.55 35.53
C GLY A 9 -34.61 -8.67 35.57
N GLY A 10 -33.43 -9.28 35.66
CA GLY A 10 -32.16 -8.59 35.48
C GLY A 10 -31.92 -8.35 33.99
N ALA A 11 -31.99 -7.10 33.55
CA ALA A 11 -31.53 -6.69 32.23
C ALA A 11 -30.02 -6.40 32.31
N GLU A 12 -29.20 -7.34 31.83
CA GLU A 12 -27.79 -7.08 31.51
C GLU A 12 -27.71 -6.09 30.35
N VAL A 13 -26.97 -4.99 30.58
CA VAL A 13 -26.63 -3.99 29.56
C VAL A 13 -25.35 -4.47 28.87
N PRO A 14 -25.35 -4.77 27.55
CA PRO A 14 -24.12 -5.19 26.89
C PRO A 14 -23.25 -3.98 26.52
N GLY A 15 -22.06 -3.94 27.13
CA GLY A 15 -20.78 -3.82 26.41
C GLY A 15 -20.40 -2.45 25.81
N GLY A 16 -19.53 -1.72 26.51
CA GLY A 16 -19.01 -0.40 26.15
C GLY A 16 -17.90 -0.34 25.08
N ASP A 17 -17.65 -1.39 24.29
CA ASP A 17 -16.54 -1.40 23.32
C ASP A 17 -16.85 -0.73 21.97
N ALA A 18 -18.10 -0.81 21.49
CA ALA A 18 -18.48 -0.21 20.21
C ALA A 18 -18.49 1.33 20.25
N ALA A 19 -18.76 1.92 21.43
CA ALA A 19 -18.81 3.37 21.60
C ALA A 19 -17.41 4.02 21.61
N GLN A 20 -16.39 3.33 22.14
CA GLN A 20 -15.02 3.87 22.17
C GLN A 20 -14.37 3.89 20.78
N ALA A 21 -14.64 2.88 19.94
CA ALA A 21 -14.13 2.84 18.56
C ALA A 21 -14.72 3.97 17.69
N GLY A 22 -16.01 4.30 17.89
CA GLY A 22 -16.67 5.40 17.19
C GLY A 22 -16.17 6.79 17.63
N LEU A 23 -15.91 6.96 18.93
CA LEU A 23 -15.44 8.23 19.48
C LEU A 23 -14.01 8.57 19.05
N ALA A 24 -13.12 7.57 18.98
CA ALA A 24 -11.76 7.75 18.46
C ALA A 24 -11.75 8.18 16.99
N GLY A 25 -12.63 7.60 16.17
CA GLY A 25 -12.80 7.99 14.77
C GLY A 25 -13.35 9.42 14.61
N LEU A 26 -14.29 9.82 15.48
CA LEU A 26 -14.89 11.17 15.45
C LEU A 26 -13.87 12.24 15.90
N LEU A 27 -13.10 11.96 16.96
CA LEU A 27 -12.07 12.87 17.49
C LEU A 27 -10.91 13.08 16.51
N ALA A 28 -10.55 12.05 15.72
CA ALA A 28 -9.53 12.16 14.68
C ALA A 28 -9.91 13.11 13.52
N SER A 29 -11.20 13.45 13.37
CA SER A 29 -11.71 14.36 12.33
C SER A 29 -11.87 15.82 12.78
N LEU A 30 -11.65 16.14 14.07
CA LEU A 30 -11.79 17.51 14.58
C LEU A 30 -10.55 18.35 14.23
N PRO A 31 -10.72 19.58 13.70
CA PRO A 31 -9.60 20.48 13.46
C PRO A 31 -8.89 20.82 14.77
N GLY A 32 -7.63 20.41 14.91
CA GLY A 32 -6.76 20.75 16.04
C GLY A 32 -6.22 19.57 16.85
N VAL A 33 -6.73 18.34 16.66
CA VAL A 33 -6.14 17.14 17.28
C VAL A 33 -5.08 16.56 16.34
N PRO A 34 -3.80 16.47 16.75
CA PRO A 34 -2.78 15.85 15.91
C PRO A 34 -3.10 14.36 15.72
N PRO A 35 -2.83 13.79 14.53
CA PRO A 35 -3.00 12.36 14.31
C PRO A 35 -2.13 11.59 15.32
N SER A 36 -2.61 10.43 15.73
CA SER A 36 -1.93 9.58 16.70
C SER A 36 -1.67 8.20 16.11
N PRO A 37 -0.57 7.52 16.49
CA PRO A 37 -0.29 6.15 16.06
C PRO A 37 -1.42 5.19 16.43
N VAL A 38 -1.64 4.17 15.60
CA VAL A 38 -2.54 3.07 15.92
C VAL A 38 -1.92 2.25 17.07
N ARG A 39 -2.65 2.09 18.16
CA ARG A 39 -2.20 1.26 19.30
C ARG A 39 -2.30 -0.21 18.95
N ASP A 40 -1.36 -1.00 19.49
CA ASP A 40 -1.33 -2.47 19.36
C ASP A 40 -1.40 -2.98 17.90
N LEU A 41 -0.87 -2.20 16.96
CA LEU A 41 -0.87 -2.55 15.55
C LEU A 41 -0.01 -3.80 15.31
N ARG A 42 -0.60 -4.82 14.69
CA ARG A 42 0.12 -6.03 14.29
C ARG A 42 0.27 -6.12 12.77
N ALA A 43 1.42 -6.63 12.33
CA ALA A 43 1.68 -6.93 10.93
C ALA A 43 0.69 -7.98 10.41
N ARG A 44 -0.12 -7.61 9.41
CA ARG A 44 -1.11 -8.48 8.78
C ARG A 44 -0.59 -9.17 7.51
N TYR A 45 0.39 -8.55 6.86
CA TYR A 45 0.90 -8.97 5.56
C TYR A 45 2.40 -9.23 5.68
N THR A 46 2.78 -10.50 5.74
CA THR A 46 4.17 -10.95 5.97
C THR A 46 4.64 -11.97 4.94
N LYS A 47 3.86 -12.17 3.89
CA LYS A 47 4.09 -13.16 2.83
C LYS A 47 4.60 -12.50 1.54
N ILE A 48 5.11 -13.30 0.61
CA ILE A 48 5.48 -12.84 -0.72
C ILE A 48 4.20 -12.58 -1.54
N PHE A 49 4.14 -11.47 -2.28
CA PHE A 49 2.97 -11.09 -3.08
C PHE A 49 3.26 -11.25 -4.58
N ILE A 50 2.70 -12.29 -5.20
CA ILE A 50 2.88 -12.60 -6.63
C ILE A 50 1.52 -12.97 -7.23
N GLY A 51 1.21 -12.43 -8.41
CA GLY A 51 -0.04 -12.78 -9.12
C GLY A 51 -1.32 -12.39 -8.36
N ASN A 52 -1.26 -11.32 -7.56
CA ASN A 52 -2.31 -10.90 -6.62
C ASN A 52 -2.61 -11.89 -5.48
N GLU A 53 -1.70 -12.82 -5.17
CA GLU A 53 -1.83 -13.79 -4.09
C GLU A 53 -0.68 -13.69 -3.09
N TRP A 54 -0.99 -13.95 -1.81
CA TRP A 54 0.01 -14.08 -0.74
C TRP A 54 0.52 -15.52 -0.66
N ARG A 55 1.83 -15.70 -0.74
CA ARG A 55 2.49 -17.02 -0.78
C ARG A 55 3.67 -17.10 0.19
N ASP A 56 3.89 -18.29 0.72
CA ASP A 56 5.10 -18.58 1.49
C ASP A 56 6.30 -18.72 0.56
N SER A 57 7.52 -18.50 1.07
CA SER A 57 8.73 -18.69 0.28
C SER A 57 8.87 -20.15 -0.16
N ILE A 58 9.44 -20.38 -1.35
CA ILE A 58 9.69 -21.74 -1.84
C ILE A 58 10.61 -22.51 -0.89
N SER A 59 11.57 -21.81 -0.28
CA SER A 59 12.47 -22.40 0.72
C SER A 59 11.80 -22.68 2.07
N GLY A 60 10.62 -22.11 2.32
CA GLY A 60 9.93 -22.13 3.62
C GLY A 60 10.60 -21.30 4.71
N ARG A 61 11.70 -20.59 4.40
CA ARG A 61 12.41 -19.73 5.36
C ARG A 61 11.68 -18.41 5.57
N THR A 62 11.92 -17.86 6.76
CA THR A 62 11.48 -16.54 7.18
C THR A 62 12.62 -15.81 7.87
N PHE A 63 12.62 -14.48 7.81
CA PHE A 63 13.55 -13.66 8.56
C PHE A 63 12.80 -12.68 9.47
N PRO A 64 13.36 -12.35 10.66
CA PRO A 64 12.73 -11.41 11.58
C PRO A 64 12.93 -9.96 11.12
N THR A 65 11.91 -9.13 11.33
CA THR A 65 12.05 -7.67 11.36
C THR A 65 11.88 -7.15 12.79
N PHE A 66 12.52 -6.01 13.09
CA PHE A 66 12.68 -5.47 14.43
C PHE A 66 12.30 -4.00 14.47
N ASP A 67 11.76 -3.57 15.60
CA ASP A 67 11.60 -2.15 15.89
C ASP A 67 12.96 -1.59 16.30
N PRO A 68 13.56 -0.65 15.55
CA PRO A 68 14.87 -0.11 15.88
C PRO A 68 14.87 0.79 17.12
N ALA A 69 13.72 1.26 17.60
CA ALA A 69 13.61 2.08 18.80
C ALA A 69 13.70 1.24 20.09
N SER A 70 13.11 0.04 20.08
CA SER A 70 13.08 -0.88 21.23
C SER A 70 14.05 -2.06 21.11
N GLY A 71 14.41 -2.44 19.89
CA GLY A 71 15.12 -3.69 19.57
C GLY A 71 14.22 -4.93 19.60
N GLU A 72 12.93 -4.77 19.88
CA GLU A 72 11.99 -5.90 19.95
C GLU A 72 11.64 -6.41 18.56
N LYS A 73 11.43 -7.72 18.46
CA LYS A 73 10.99 -8.35 17.21
C LYS A 73 9.53 -7.97 16.92
N LEU A 74 9.29 -7.43 15.74
CA LEU A 74 7.94 -7.08 15.28
C LEU A 74 7.20 -8.30 14.73
N CYS A 75 7.80 -9.00 13.76
CA CYS A 75 7.25 -10.22 13.15
C CYS A 75 8.31 -10.99 12.34
N ASP A 76 7.96 -12.17 11.84
CA ASP A 76 8.70 -12.89 10.80
C ASP A 76 8.07 -12.62 9.43
N VAL A 77 8.90 -12.37 8.42
CA VAL A 77 8.52 -12.16 7.02
C VAL A 77 9.12 -13.28 6.17
N GLN A 78 8.38 -13.71 5.15
CA GLN A 78 8.85 -14.73 4.21
C GLN A 78 10.15 -14.30 3.50
N GLU A 79 11.18 -15.14 3.57
CA GLU A 79 12.50 -14.89 2.98
C GLU A 79 12.50 -15.36 1.52
N GLY A 80 12.19 -14.45 0.60
CA GLY A 80 12.25 -14.72 -0.82
C GLY A 80 13.69 -14.88 -1.32
N ASP A 81 13.92 -15.92 -2.13
CA ASP A 81 15.22 -16.19 -2.77
C ASP A 81 15.08 -16.20 -4.30
N GLN A 82 16.14 -16.62 -5.01
CA GLN A 82 16.20 -16.65 -6.48
C GLN A 82 14.98 -17.34 -7.11
N GLU A 83 14.51 -18.46 -6.55
CA GLU A 83 13.36 -19.20 -7.05
C GLU A 83 12.06 -18.39 -6.96
N ASP A 84 11.85 -17.67 -5.87
CA ASP A 84 10.67 -16.81 -5.68
C ASP A 84 10.70 -15.63 -6.66
N VAL A 85 11.89 -15.04 -6.87
CA VAL A 85 12.10 -13.98 -7.86
C VAL A 85 11.80 -14.50 -9.27
N ASN A 86 12.23 -15.71 -9.62
CA ASN A 86 11.93 -16.32 -10.92
C ASN A 86 10.42 -16.46 -11.13
N VAL A 87 9.67 -16.91 -10.12
CA VAL A 87 8.21 -17.02 -10.18
C VAL A 87 7.56 -15.63 -10.34
N ALA A 88 8.04 -14.62 -9.61
CA ALA A 88 7.56 -13.25 -9.75
C ALA A 88 7.79 -12.69 -11.17
N VAL A 89 8.96 -12.95 -11.76
CA VAL A 89 9.31 -12.53 -13.13
C VAL A 89 8.42 -13.21 -14.16
N VAL A 90 8.11 -14.50 -13.99
CA VAL A 90 7.17 -15.22 -14.87
C VAL A 90 5.78 -14.60 -14.80
N ALA A 91 5.24 -14.39 -13.60
CA ALA A 91 3.92 -13.76 -13.42
C ALA A 91 3.87 -12.34 -14.02
N ALA A 92 4.93 -11.54 -13.81
CA ALA A 92 5.04 -10.20 -14.40
C ALA A 92 5.14 -10.25 -15.93
N ARG A 93 5.85 -11.25 -16.48
CA ARG A 93 5.94 -11.46 -17.94
C ARG A 93 4.58 -11.79 -18.52
N GLU A 94 3.84 -12.70 -17.90
CA GLU A 94 2.48 -13.10 -18.31
C GLU A 94 1.52 -11.90 -18.31
N ALA A 95 1.55 -11.09 -17.25
CA ALA A 95 0.79 -9.86 -17.16
C ALA A 95 1.16 -8.82 -18.26
N PHE A 96 2.33 -8.94 -18.88
CA PHE A 96 2.82 -8.01 -19.91
C PHE A 96 2.74 -8.55 -21.36
N VAL A 97 2.29 -9.79 -21.56
CA VAL A 97 2.13 -10.37 -22.91
C VAL A 97 1.15 -9.52 -23.73
N LEU A 98 1.42 -9.38 -25.04
CA LEU A 98 0.55 -8.64 -25.95
C LEU A 98 -0.87 -9.25 -25.93
N GLY A 99 -1.89 -8.40 -25.77
CA GLY A 99 -3.27 -8.84 -25.67
C GLY A 99 -3.75 -9.15 -24.24
N SER A 100 -2.86 -9.16 -23.25
CA SER A 100 -3.23 -9.26 -21.83
C SER A 100 -4.08 -8.07 -21.37
N PRO A 101 -4.85 -8.20 -20.27
CA PRO A 101 -5.64 -7.11 -19.72
C PRO A 101 -4.82 -5.82 -19.49
N TRP A 102 -3.60 -5.94 -18.94
CA TRP A 102 -2.75 -4.77 -18.69
C TRP A 102 -2.27 -4.10 -19.99
N ARG A 103 -1.91 -4.88 -21.02
CA ARG A 103 -1.45 -4.34 -22.31
C ARG A 103 -2.56 -3.75 -23.17
N ARG A 104 -3.81 -4.20 -22.97
CA ARG A 104 -4.99 -3.71 -23.68
C ARG A 104 -5.71 -2.58 -22.96
N MET A 105 -5.39 -2.35 -21.68
CA MET A 105 -6.00 -1.30 -20.88
C MET A 105 -5.71 0.08 -21.46
N ASP A 106 -6.75 0.91 -21.50
CA ASP A 106 -6.63 2.29 -21.93
C ASP A 106 -5.62 3.04 -21.05
N ALA A 107 -4.92 3.99 -21.67
CA ALA A 107 -3.90 4.75 -20.96
C ALA A 107 -4.47 5.54 -19.78
N SER A 108 -5.69 6.07 -19.93
CA SER A 108 -6.44 6.74 -18.88
C SER A 108 -6.82 5.82 -17.73
N ASP A 109 -7.19 4.57 -18.02
CA ASP A 109 -7.63 3.61 -17.00
C ASP A 109 -6.48 3.19 -16.08
N ARG A 110 -5.24 3.15 -16.58
CA ARG A 110 -4.06 3.00 -15.71
C ARG A 110 -3.94 4.17 -14.72
N GLY A 111 -4.24 5.39 -15.17
CA GLY A 111 -4.31 6.58 -14.32
C GLY A 111 -5.43 6.50 -13.28
N VAL A 112 -6.58 5.90 -13.62
CA VAL A 112 -7.67 5.62 -12.68
C VAL A 112 -7.22 4.62 -11.61
N LEU A 113 -6.49 3.57 -11.97
CA LEU A 113 -5.97 2.60 -10.99
C LEU A 113 -4.93 3.22 -10.04
N LEU A 114 -3.98 4.03 -10.55
CA LEU A 114 -3.02 4.75 -9.71
C LEU A 114 -3.74 5.75 -8.78
N SER A 115 -4.76 6.43 -9.30
CA SER A 115 -5.62 7.31 -8.49
C SER A 115 -6.32 6.53 -7.38
N ARG A 116 -6.90 5.37 -7.70
CA ARG A 116 -7.55 4.52 -6.70
C ARG A 116 -6.57 4.00 -5.66
N LEU A 117 -5.34 3.67 -6.05
CA LEU A 117 -4.29 3.31 -5.10
C LEU A 117 -3.99 4.48 -4.14
N ALA A 118 -3.92 5.71 -4.65
CA ALA A 118 -3.77 6.90 -3.80
C ALA A 118 -4.94 7.08 -2.83
N ASP A 119 -6.19 6.84 -3.26
CA ASP A 119 -7.36 6.85 -2.36
C ASP A 119 -7.21 5.83 -1.22
N LEU A 120 -6.73 4.62 -1.53
CA LEU A 120 -6.53 3.55 -0.54
C LEU A 120 -5.38 3.87 0.42
N VAL A 121 -4.27 4.42 -0.08
CA VAL A 121 -3.14 4.85 0.75
C VAL A 121 -3.55 5.99 1.68
N GLU A 122 -4.34 6.94 1.18
CA GLU A 122 -4.85 8.06 1.99
C GLU A 122 -5.85 7.58 3.03
N ARG A 123 -6.72 6.64 2.70
CA ARG A 123 -7.63 5.99 3.65
C ARG A 123 -6.88 5.29 4.78
N GLU A 124 -5.82 4.55 4.46
CA GLU A 124 -5.01 3.79 5.42
C GLU A 124 -3.86 4.61 6.03
N ARG A 125 -3.86 5.94 5.85
CA ARG A 125 -2.71 6.80 6.15
C ARG A 125 -2.17 6.66 7.57
N THR A 126 -3.06 6.62 8.58
CA THR A 126 -2.65 6.44 9.99
C THR A 126 -2.01 5.07 10.22
N THR A 127 -2.56 4.01 9.62
CA THR A 127 -2.02 2.65 9.70
C THR A 127 -0.64 2.58 9.07
N LEU A 128 -0.48 3.11 7.85
CA LEU A 128 0.78 3.11 7.11
C LEU A 128 1.85 3.94 7.81
N ALA A 129 1.50 5.12 8.33
CA ALA A 129 2.43 5.95 9.09
C ALA A 129 2.86 5.29 10.41
N THR A 130 1.98 4.51 11.04
CA THR A 130 2.31 3.74 12.23
C THR A 130 3.29 2.61 11.89
N LEU A 131 3.06 1.87 10.80
CA LEU A 131 3.99 0.83 10.34
C LEU A 131 5.37 1.39 9.97
N GLU A 132 5.41 2.50 9.22
CA GLU A 132 6.66 3.21 8.91
C GLU A 132 7.42 3.62 10.18
N SER A 133 6.71 4.16 11.16
CA SER A 133 7.30 4.58 12.43
C SER A 133 7.87 3.38 13.21
N MET A 134 7.12 2.27 13.28
CA MET A 134 7.51 1.06 14.01
C MET A 134 8.70 0.35 13.36
N ASP A 135 8.70 0.17 12.04
CA ASP A 135 9.70 -0.66 11.35
C ASP A 135 10.96 0.13 10.99
N SER A 136 10.85 1.44 10.74
CA SER A 136 11.99 2.29 10.36
C SER A 136 12.48 3.20 11.49
N GLY A 137 11.81 3.24 12.63
CA GLY A 137 12.16 4.10 13.77
C GLY A 137 11.92 5.60 13.56
N LYS A 138 11.21 5.99 12.49
CA LYS A 138 10.89 7.40 12.23
C LYS A 138 9.89 7.90 13.26
N PRO A 139 9.96 9.19 13.66
CA PRO A 139 8.87 9.79 14.40
C PRO A 139 7.57 9.76 13.58
N PHE A 140 6.45 9.39 14.23
CA PHE A 140 5.16 9.19 13.58
C PHE A 140 4.66 10.41 12.80
N LEU A 141 4.82 11.64 13.33
CA LEU A 141 4.31 12.84 12.68
C LEU A 141 5.01 13.12 11.34
N PRO A 142 6.35 13.06 11.22
CA PRO A 142 7.04 13.00 9.94
C PRO A 142 6.53 11.90 9.01
N ALA A 143 6.39 10.65 9.48
CA ALA A 143 5.87 9.56 8.64
C ALA A 143 4.47 9.87 8.09
N PHE A 144 3.60 10.47 8.92
CA PHE A 144 2.23 10.84 8.55
C PHE A 144 2.17 12.04 7.60
N PHE A 145 2.87 13.13 7.92
CA PHE A 145 2.76 14.42 7.21
C PHE A 145 3.72 14.55 6.02
N VAL A 146 4.84 13.83 6.02
CA VAL A 146 5.85 13.87 4.95
C VAL A 146 5.76 12.61 4.09
N ASP A 147 6.02 11.43 4.67
CA ASP A 147 6.21 10.20 3.89
C ASP A 147 4.92 9.74 3.20
N VAL A 148 3.84 9.51 3.97
CA VAL A 148 2.56 9.07 3.38
C VAL A 148 1.94 10.16 2.51
N THR A 149 2.04 11.44 2.90
CA THR A 149 1.58 12.56 2.05
C THR A 149 2.35 12.58 0.72
N GLY A 150 3.67 12.40 0.77
CA GLY A 150 4.54 12.35 -0.39
C GLY A 150 4.14 11.21 -1.31
N ALA A 151 3.92 10.01 -0.75
CA ALA A 151 3.43 8.85 -1.47
C ALA A 151 2.11 9.12 -2.19
N VAL A 152 1.10 9.66 -1.50
CA VAL A 152 -0.20 10.02 -2.09
C VAL A 152 -0.02 11.03 -3.23
N LYS A 153 0.78 12.08 -3.01
CA LYS A 153 1.04 13.11 -4.03
C LYS A 153 1.77 12.54 -5.25
N THR A 154 2.76 11.68 -5.06
CA THR A 154 3.48 11.02 -6.16
C THR A 154 2.55 10.15 -6.99
N LEU A 155 1.71 9.32 -6.37
CA LEU A 155 0.72 8.52 -7.08
C LEU A 155 -0.23 9.38 -7.91
N ARG A 156 -0.76 10.47 -7.33
CA ARG A 156 -1.66 11.39 -8.04
C ARG A 156 -0.97 12.10 -9.20
N TYR A 157 0.30 12.47 -9.03
CA TYR A 157 1.08 13.09 -10.08
C TYR A 157 1.24 12.18 -11.29
N PHE A 158 1.68 10.93 -11.07
CA PHE A 158 1.89 9.98 -12.18
C PHE A 158 0.60 9.38 -12.74
N ALA A 159 -0.47 9.30 -11.93
CA ALA A 159 -1.82 9.03 -12.44
C ALA A 159 -2.21 10.00 -13.55
N GLY A 160 -1.88 11.29 -13.40
CA GLY A 160 -2.13 12.31 -14.42
C GLY A 160 -1.26 12.19 -15.68
N TRP A 161 -0.15 11.46 -15.63
CA TRP A 161 0.76 11.27 -16.77
C TRP A 161 0.41 10.07 -17.65
N CYS A 162 -0.38 9.11 -17.16
CA CYS A 162 -0.58 7.82 -17.81
C CYS A 162 -1.06 7.90 -19.27
N ASP A 163 -1.86 8.90 -19.63
CA ASP A 163 -2.40 9.20 -20.96
C ASP A 163 -1.70 10.36 -21.69
N LYS A 164 -0.62 10.90 -21.11
CA LYS A 164 0.15 12.05 -21.62
C LYS A 164 1.58 11.70 -22.04
N ILE A 165 1.93 10.41 -22.05
CA ILE A 165 3.19 9.92 -22.59
C ILE A 165 3.09 9.91 -24.12
N GLN A 166 3.62 10.95 -24.76
CA GLN A 166 3.44 11.20 -26.19
C GLN A 166 4.69 10.85 -26.99
N GLY A 167 4.48 10.26 -28.17
CA GLY A 167 5.50 10.14 -29.21
C GLY A 167 5.67 11.45 -30.00
N ARG A 168 6.32 11.36 -31.16
CA ARG A 168 6.57 12.50 -32.05
C ARG A 168 6.31 12.12 -33.48
N THR A 169 5.91 13.09 -34.30
CA THR A 169 5.99 13.02 -35.76
C THR A 169 7.25 13.76 -36.21
N ILE A 170 8.08 13.15 -37.05
CA ILE A 170 9.41 13.67 -37.38
C ILE A 170 9.46 14.03 -38.87
N PRO A 171 9.82 15.28 -39.23
CA PRO A 171 9.98 15.70 -40.61
C PRO A 171 11.34 15.24 -41.12
N VAL A 172 11.39 14.01 -41.65
CA VAL A 172 12.59 13.46 -42.29
C VAL A 172 12.65 13.88 -43.76
N ASP A 173 13.85 13.88 -44.33
CA ASP A 173 14.04 14.14 -45.76
C ASP A 173 13.38 13.05 -46.63
N GLY A 174 12.88 13.44 -47.80
CA GLY A 174 12.24 12.53 -48.77
C GLY A 174 10.76 12.26 -48.50
N GLU A 175 10.17 11.36 -49.30
CA GLU A 175 8.74 11.04 -49.24
C GLU A 175 8.43 9.93 -48.22
N TYR A 176 8.71 10.20 -46.93
CA TYR A 176 8.48 9.26 -45.85
C TYR A 176 7.62 9.86 -44.72
N PHE A 177 6.74 9.04 -44.15
CA PHE A 177 6.04 9.37 -42.91
C PHE A 177 6.73 8.70 -41.72
N THR A 178 7.28 9.50 -40.81
CA THR A 178 8.02 9.01 -39.64
C THR A 178 7.37 9.45 -38.34
N PHE A 179 7.19 8.50 -37.41
CA PHE A 179 6.71 8.78 -36.07
C PHE A 179 7.38 7.86 -35.03
N THR A 180 7.36 8.27 -33.76
CA THR A 180 7.84 7.47 -32.64
C THR A 180 6.69 6.99 -31.76
N ARG A 181 6.88 5.82 -31.16
CA ARG A 181 6.02 5.28 -30.10
C ARG A 181 6.86 5.15 -28.84
N HIS A 182 6.31 5.61 -27.71
CA HIS A 182 6.91 5.39 -26.40
C HIS A 182 6.24 4.17 -25.78
N GLU A 183 6.88 3.01 -25.95
CA GLU A 183 6.36 1.75 -25.43
C GLU A 183 6.94 1.45 -24.04
N PRO A 184 6.18 0.81 -23.15
CA PRO A 184 6.71 0.36 -21.87
C PRO A 184 7.83 -0.67 -22.09
N ILE A 185 8.89 -0.59 -21.27
CA ILE A 185 10.10 -1.42 -21.40
C ILE A 185 9.78 -2.91 -21.18
N GLY A 186 8.98 -3.23 -20.16
CA GLY A 186 8.63 -4.61 -19.80
C GLY A 186 8.69 -4.86 -18.30
N VAL A 187 9.24 -6.01 -17.91
CA VAL A 187 9.43 -6.37 -16.50
C VAL A 187 10.56 -5.51 -15.92
N CYS A 188 10.26 -4.73 -14.88
CA CYS A 188 11.19 -3.82 -14.23
C CYS A 188 11.55 -4.35 -12.83
N GLY A 189 12.83 -4.70 -12.61
CA GLY A 189 13.35 -5.04 -11.29
C GLY A 189 13.63 -3.78 -10.46
N GLN A 190 13.10 -3.72 -9.24
CA GLN A 190 13.13 -2.51 -8.40
C GLN A 190 13.53 -2.86 -6.96
N ILE A 191 14.72 -2.42 -6.56
CA ILE A 191 15.27 -2.61 -5.20
C ILE A 191 15.21 -1.26 -4.47
N ILE A 192 14.73 -1.26 -3.23
CA ILE A 192 14.53 -0.04 -2.43
C ILE A 192 15.31 -0.08 -1.11
N PRO A 193 15.76 1.08 -0.60
CA PRO A 193 16.41 1.17 0.71
C PRO A 193 15.39 1.30 1.86
N TRP A 194 15.90 1.17 3.09
CA TRP A 194 15.13 1.17 4.34
C TRP A 194 14.86 2.56 4.95
N ASN A 195 15.51 3.61 4.46
CA ASN A 195 15.41 4.95 5.05
C ASN A 195 14.09 5.67 4.71
N PHE A 196 13.45 5.33 3.58
CA PHE A 196 12.14 5.84 3.17
C PHE A 196 11.29 4.73 2.51
N PRO A 197 10.95 3.62 3.21
CA PRO A 197 10.44 2.41 2.57
C PRO A 197 9.19 2.64 1.70
N LEU A 198 8.10 3.15 2.27
CA LEU A 198 6.86 3.42 1.52
C LEU A 198 7.07 4.45 0.42
N LEU A 199 7.78 5.55 0.71
CA LEU A 199 7.97 6.62 -0.26
C LEU A 199 8.83 6.16 -1.44
N MET A 200 9.91 5.40 -1.19
CA MET A 200 10.77 4.84 -2.24
C MET A 200 10.05 3.76 -3.05
N PHE A 201 9.23 2.93 -2.40
CA PHE A 201 8.37 1.99 -3.10
C PHE A 201 7.47 2.73 -4.09
N ILE A 202 6.76 3.77 -3.64
CA ILE A 202 5.86 4.56 -4.49
C ILE A 202 6.61 5.35 -5.57
N TRP A 203 7.79 5.90 -5.29
CA TRP A 203 8.62 6.56 -6.31
C TRP A 203 9.04 5.64 -7.46
N LYS A 204 9.01 4.33 -7.24
CA LYS A 204 9.40 3.32 -8.24
C LYS A 204 8.19 2.79 -9.00
N ILE A 205 7.07 2.53 -8.33
CA ILE A 205 5.91 1.89 -8.97
C ILE A 205 4.91 2.85 -9.64
N ALA A 206 4.93 4.13 -9.27
CA ALA A 206 4.05 5.16 -9.84
C ALA A 206 4.51 5.59 -11.23
#